data_AF-X7F6N0-F1
#
_entry.id   AF-X7F6N0-F1
#
_cell.length_a   1.000
_cell.length_b   1.000
_cell.length_c   1.000
_cell.angle_alpha   90.00
_cell.angle_beta   90.00
_cell.angle_gamma   90.00
#
_symmetry.space_group_name_H-M   'P 1'
#
loop_
_entity.id
_entity.type
_entity.pdbx_description
1 polymer ?
#
loop_
_entity_poly.entity_id
_entity_poly.type
_entity_poly.pdbx_seq_one_letter_code
_entity_poly.pdbx_strand_id
1 'polypeptide(L)'
;MTRIATLLLALALVGACGDTGNDDKNPLQEEPTDPTDPEDPDAEPDPDPDTDPDTGEPIDSDGRLPPGTASPTPTEGIFRKEPLDEEAGNGFARELSYDGDSDTFFVQGLAFDGDQPDGAAFSRSALGSLTSAGSPGQAFALYEAPITNPDFFTGEQIGQFQHRALYGVGDDTEFAIVRTGSYVPYGFGGFVYQRDGDVVLPTEGQAVYRGLYGGLRDFDGAGGLESVSGDAQVTIDFGGFQGNCEGARCADAVSGFIANRRVYDASGQEVTSDILTAINEDQGTALTRLPTLNMRVGPGVLDANGEITGEIDSIVDGTAFETGNYYAIMSGDHTSGGEIVGIVVVEATDPRFEGSVTVRETGGFIVDR
;
A
#
# COMPACT_ATOMS: atom_id res chain seq x y z
N MET A 1 -43.42 -40.26 38.12
CA MET A 1 -44.50 -40.41 37.14
C MET A 1 -44.35 -39.29 36.13
N THR A 2 -43.66 -39.53 35.01
CA THR A 2 -44.21 -39.73 33.64
C THR A 2 -44.77 -38.40 33.07
N ARG A 3 -44.36 -37.80 31.92
CA ARG A 3 -43.92 -38.27 30.58
C ARG A 3 -43.16 -37.12 29.88
N ILE A 4 -42.04 -37.38 29.19
CA ILE A 4 -41.88 -37.62 27.73
C ILE A 4 -42.42 -36.49 26.86
N ALA A 5 -41.52 -35.75 26.21
CA ALA A 5 -41.71 -35.16 24.89
C ALA A 5 -40.40 -35.34 24.09
N THR A 6 -40.57 -35.76 22.85
CA THR A 6 -39.59 -36.42 21.99
C THR A 6 -39.28 -35.51 20.80
N LEU A 7 -37.99 -35.32 20.51
CA LEU A 7 -37.33 -35.28 19.18
C LEU A 7 -37.93 -34.44 18.04
N LEU A 8 -37.11 -33.54 17.46
CA LEU A 8 -36.98 -33.43 16.00
C LEU A 8 -35.65 -32.80 15.58
N LEU A 9 -35.09 -33.42 14.55
CA LEU A 9 -33.79 -33.27 13.90
C LEU A 9 -33.91 -32.32 12.70
N ALA A 10 -32.96 -31.40 12.50
CA ALA A 10 -32.70 -30.72 11.21
C ALA A 10 -31.22 -30.25 11.23
N LEU A 11 -30.31 -31.00 10.60
CA LEU A 11 -29.78 -30.87 9.24
C LEU A 11 -28.80 -29.69 9.01
N ALA A 12 -27.53 -30.08 8.87
CA ALA A 12 -26.42 -29.54 8.10
C ALA A 12 -26.66 -28.29 7.22
N LEU A 13 -25.78 -27.29 7.41
CA LEU A 13 -25.14 -26.46 6.38
C LEU A 13 -24.08 -25.57 7.07
N VAL A 14 -22.82 -26.02 7.06
CA VAL A 14 -21.68 -25.10 7.03
C VAL A 14 -20.93 -25.50 5.78
N GLY A 15 -21.19 -24.76 4.72
CA GLY A 15 -20.49 -24.87 3.46
C GLY A 15 -19.10 -24.25 3.59
N ALA A 16 -18.13 -24.92 2.97
CA ALA A 16 -16.97 -24.37 2.28
C ALA A 16 -16.58 -22.92 2.62
N CYS A 17 -15.55 -22.76 3.46
CA CYS A 17 -14.54 -21.77 3.12
C CYS A 17 -13.69 -22.43 2.03
N GLY A 18 -13.83 -21.91 0.81
CA GLY A 18 -13.02 -22.29 -0.32
C GLY A 18 -11.59 -21.87 -0.04
N ASP A 19 -10.73 -22.86 0.03
CA ASP A 19 -9.33 -22.76 -0.29
C ASP A 19 -9.24 -22.39 -1.78
N THR A 20 -9.07 -21.10 -2.04
CA THR A 20 -8.74 -20.55 -3.37
C THR A 20 -7.68 -19.48 -3.16
N GLY A 21 -6.47 -19.94 -2.85
CA GLY A 21 -5.23 -19.16 -2.87
C GLY A 21 -4.12 -20.09 -3.34
N ASN A 22 -4.15 -20.43 -4.62
CA ASN A 22 -2.98 -20.97 -5.33
C ASN A 22 -2.33 -19.68 -5.90
N ASP A 23 -1.07 -19.32 -5.68
CA ASP A 23 0.15 -20.07 -5.99
C ASP A 23 1.37 -19.49 -5.21
N ASP A 24 2.47 -20.25 -5.15
CA ASP A 24 3.84 -19.94 -4.63
C ASP A 24 4.56 -18.71 -5.25
N LYS A 25 3.83 -17.64 -5.59
CA LYS A 25 4.33 -16.47 -6.33
C LYS A 25 3.93 -15.12 -5.75
N ASN A 26 3.11 -15.07 -4.70
CA ASN A 26 2.82 -13.82 -4.02
C ASN A 26 4.02 -13.44 -3.12
N PRO A 27 4.79 -12.37 -3.43
CA PRO A 27 5.95 -11.99 -2.62
C PRO A 27 5.58 -11.46 -1.22
N LEU A 28 4.28 -11.26 -0.94
CA LEU A 28 3.75 -10.85 0.36
C LEU A 28 3.16 -12.02 1.15
N GLN A 29 3.02 -13.22 0.57
CA GLN A 29 2.52 -14.42 1.27
C GLN A 29 3.55 -15.54 1.14
N GLU A 30 4.19 -15.93 2.25
CA GLU A 30 4.99 -17.16 2.28
C GLU A 30 4.19 -18.28 2.94
N GLU A 31 4.04 -19.42 2.25
CA GLU A 31 3.73 -20.69 2.90
C GLU A 31 5.04 -21.28 3.49
N PRO A 32 5.00 -21.93 4.67
CA PRO A 32 6.20 -22.51 5.28
C PRO A 32 6.75 -23.66 4.41
N THR A 33 7.93 -23.48 3.81
CA THR A 33 8.59 -24.54 3.05
C THR A 33 9.02 -25.68 3.98
N ASP A 34 8.45 -26.87 3.77
CA ASP A 34 8.87 -28.11 4.44
C ASP A 34 10.26 -28.55 3.93
N PRO A 35 11.27 -28.79 4.79
CA PRO A 35 12.61 -29.15 4.34
C PRO A 35 12.67 -30.57 3.73
N THR A 36 12.71 -30.62 2.40
CA THR A 36 13.35 -31.60 1.48
C THR A 36 13.62 -33.03 1.99
N ASP A 37 12.97 -34.02 1.34
CA ASP A 37 13.42 -35.42 1.22
C ASP A 37 14.22 -35.59 -0.10
N PRO A 38 15.31 -36.39 -0.16
CA PRO A 38 16.34 -36.27 -1.19
C PRO A 38 16.09 -37.11 -2.45
N GLU A 39 16.39 -36.48 -3.59
CA GLU A 39 16.90 -37.01 -4.87
C GLU A 39 16.42 -38.40 -5.37
N ASP A 40 15.61 -38.40 -6.44
CA ASP A 40 15.48 -39.52 -7.38
C ASP A 40 16.27 -39.20 -8.68
N PRO A 41 17.36 -39.92 -9.00
CA PRO A 41 18.22 -39.59 -10.12
C PRO A 41 17.91 -40.47 -11.33
N ASP A 42 16.79 -40.24 -12.04
CA ASP A 42 16.57 -40.83 -13.37
C ASP A 42 15.48 -40.08 -14.15
N ALA A 43 15.88 -39.00 -14.86
CA ALA A 43 15.09 -38.41 -15.93
C ALA A 43 15.99 -38.06 -17.14
N GLU A 44 15.81 -38.82 -18.23
CA GLU A 44 16.44 -38.65 -19.55
C GLU A 44 15.91 -37.41 -20.30
N PRO A 45 16.64 -36.86 -21.29
CA PRO A 45 16.39 -35.54 -21.86
C PRO A 45 15.31 -35.51 -22.95
N ASP A 46 14.59 -34.39 -22.97
CA ASP A 46 13.44 -34.01 -23.78
C ASP A 46 13.79 -33.71 -25.27
N PRO A 47 12.90 -33.95 -26.26
CA PRO A 47 12.93 -33.26 -27.53
C PRO A 47 11.85 -32.16 -27.58
N ASP A 48 12.36 -30.93 -27.56
CA ASP A 48 11.77 -29.64 -27.93
C ASP A 48 10.73 -29.69 -29.08
N PRO A 49 9.58 -29.02 -28.91
CA PRO A 49 8.95 -28.33 -30.01
C PRO A 49 8.70 -26.84 -29.68
N ASP A 50 9.52 -25.97 -30.26
CA ASP A 50 9.21 -24.65 -30.79
C ASP A 50 7.83 -24.09 -30.38
N THR A 51 7.79 -23.45 -29.21
CA THR A 51 6.84 -22.36 -28.94
C THR A 51 7.65 -21.10 -28.76
N ASP A 52 7.77 -20.34 -29.84
CA ASP A 52 8.16 -18.93 -29.85
C ASP A 52 7.22 -18.16 -28.91
N PRO A 53 7.65 -17.71 -27.72
CA PRO A 53 6.89 -16.72 -27.01
C PRO A 53 7.15 -15.40 -27.72
N ASP A 54 6.11 -14.86 -28.35
CA ASP A 54 6.05 -13.47 -28.77
C ASP A 54 6.55 -12.60 -27.61
N THR A 55 7.80 -12.17 -27.69
CA THR A 55 8.46 -11.30 -26.70
C THR A 55 8.05 -9.87 -26.97
N GLY A 56 6.73 -9.64 -27.06
CA GLY A 56 6.11 -8.35 -27.33
C GLY A 56 6.92 -7.25 -26.65
N GLU A 57 7.33 -6.26 -27.45
CA GLU A 57 8.27 -5.23 -26.99
C GLU A 57 7.79 -4.68 -25.64
N PRO A 58 8.67 -4.59 -24.62
CA PRO A 58 8.32 -4.01 -23.33
C PRO A 58 7.64 -2.66 -23.57
N ILE A 59 6.44 -2.46 -23.03
CA ILE A 59 5.78 -1.16 -23.15
C ILE A 59 6.63 -0.17 -22.36
N ASP A 60 7.33 0.71 -23.09
CA ASP A 60 8.35 1.67 -22.62
C ASP A 60 7.86 2.47 -21.39
N SER A 61 8.07 1.95 -20.19
CA SER A 61 7.84 2.69 -18.94
C SER A 61 8.79 3.88 -18.98
N ASP A 62 8.25 5.09 -19.03
CA ASP A 62 9.00 6.34 -19.21
C ASP A 62 9.85 6.72 -17.98
N GLY A 63 10.17 5.75 -17.10
CA GLY A 63 10.93 5.92 -15.87
C GLY A 63 10.12 6.51 -14.72
N ARG A 64 8.80 6.71 -14.87
CA ARG A 64 7.92 7.19 -13.78
C ARG A 64 7.38 6.09 -12.88
N LEU A 65 7.41 4.84 -13.32
CA LEU A 65 6.94 3.72 -12.51
C LEU A 65 8.00 3.33 -11.46
N PRO A 66 7.58 3.04 -10.20
CA PRO A 66 8.47 2.45 -9.22
C PRO A 66 9.06 1.12 -9.71
N PRO A 67 10.24 0.70 -9.22
CA PRO A 67 10.82 -0.60 -9.57
C PRO A 67 9.91 -1.77 -9.15
N GLY A 68 10.07 -2.93 -9.79
CA GLY A 68 9.27 -4.11 -9.51
C GLY A 68 9.26 -5.08 -10.69
N THR A 69 8.08 -5.58 -11.08
CA THR A 69 7.90 -6.45 -12.25
C THR A 69 8.57 -5.85 -13.50
N ALA A 70 9.55 -6.57 -14.06
CA ALA A 70 10.40 -6.05 -15.15
C ALA A 70 9.67 -5.94 -16.49
N SER A 71 8.74 -6.87 -16.76
CA SER A 71 7.95 -6.93 -17.98
C SER A 71 6.47 -7.09 -17.62
N PRO A 72 5.79 -6.01 -17.19
CA PRO A 72 4.40 -6.09 -16.79
C PRO A 72 3.51 -6.44 -18.00
N THR A 73 2.51 -7.29 -17.76
CA THR A 73 1.47 -7.63 -18.73
C THR A 73 0.08 -7.43 -18.11
N PRO A 74 -0.99 -7.31 -18.92
CA PRO A 74 -2.34 -7.19 -18.38
C PRO A 74 -2.88 -8.49 -17.79
N THR A 75 -2.23 -9.63 -18.04
CA THR A 75 -2.73 -10.98 -17.69
C THR A 75 -2.07 -11.58 -16.46
N GLU A 76 -1.12 -10.87 -15.85
CA GLU A 76 -0.32 -11.35 -14.74
C GLU A 76 -0.27 -10.31 -13.62
N GLY A 77 0.06 -10.80 -12.42
CA GLY A 77 0.30 -9.97 -11.26
C GLY A 77 1.43 -8.96 -11.49
N ILE A 78 1.28 -7.79 -10.88
CA ILE A 78 2.27 -6.72 -10.93
C ILE A 78 2.65 -6.36 -9.50
N PHE A 79 3.94 -6.38 -9.22
CA PHE A 79 4.53 -5.94 -7.97
C PHE A 79 5.34 -4.67 -8.21
N ARG A 80 5.21 -3.71 -7.30
CA ARG A 80 5.97 -2.47 -7.29
C ARG A 80 6.45 -2.15 -5.88
N LYS A 81 7.61 -1.50 -5.79
CA LYS A 81 8.21 -1.08 -4.53
C LYS A 81 8.84 0.30 -4.61
N GLU A 82 9.04 0.93 -3.47
CA GLU A 82 9.71 2.21 -3.38
C GLU A 82 11.13 2.16 -3.99
N PRO A 83 11.50 3.12 -4.85
CA PRO A 83 12.88 3.22 -5.34
C PRO A 83 13.87 3.44 -4.19
N LEU A 84 15.04 2.81 -4.30
CA LEU A 84 16.12 3.02 -3.34
C LEU A 84 16.67 4.44 -3.50
N ASP A 85 16.65 5.19 -2.41
CA ASP A 85 17.36 6.46 -2.25
C ASP A 85 18.16 6.41 -0.95
N GLU A 86 19.47 6.22 -1.07
CA GLU A 86 20.38 6.10 0.07
C GLU A 86 20.48 7.40 0.89
N GLU A 87 20.25 8.56 0.26
CA GLU A 87 20.33 9.86 0.93
C GLU A 87 19.03 10.16 1.70
N ALA A 88 17.88 9.83 1.12
CA ALA A 88 16.57 10.06 1.72
C ALA A 88 16.07 8.93 2.64
N GLY A 89 16.76 7.77 2.68
CA GLY A 89 16.35 6.61 3.47
C GLY A 89 15.20 5.79 2.85
N ASN A 90 14.89 6.01 1.58
CA ASN A 90 13.76 5.36 0.89
C ASN A 90 14.15 4.00 0.30
N GLY A 91 13.19 3.08 0.22
CA GLY A 91 13.38 1.78 -0.45
C GLY A 91 14.32 0.81 0.27
N PHE A 92 14.59 1.02 1.56
CA PHE A 92 15.39 0.11 2.39
C PHE A 92 14.59 -1.09 2.90
N ALA A 93 13.27 -0.97 3.08
CA ALA A 93 12.42 -2.14 3.32
C ALA A 93 12.23 -2.87 1.98
N ARG A 94 12.95 -3.98 1.79
CA ARG A 94 13.14 -4.63 0.47
C ARG A 94 12.27 -5.85 0.25
N GLU A 95 12.05 -6.63 1.31
CA GLU A 95 11.23 -7.83 1.32
C GLU A 95 10.28 -7.66 2.49
N LEU A 96 9.00 -7.46 2.18
CA LEU A 96 7.93 -7.36 3.15
C LEU A 96 7.07 -8.59 2.93
N SER A 97 6.80 -9.37 3.96
CA SER A 97 5.88 -10.50 3.85
C SER A 97 4.97 -10.56 5.07
N TYR A 98 3.74 -10.98 4.84
CA TYR A 98 2.71 -11.18 5.84
C TYR A 98 2.49 -12.68 6.05
N ASP A 99 2.49 -13.09 7.31
CA ASP A 99 2.08 -14.43 7.72
C ASP A 99 0.66 -14.36 8.28
N GLY A 100 -0.29 -14.92 7.53
CA GLY A 100 -1.70 -14.96 7.89
C GLY A 100 -2.06 -15.90 9.04
N ASP A 101 -1.24 -16.94 9.29
CA ASP A 101 -1.46 -17.88 10.39
C ASP A 101 -1.09 -17.25 11.74
N SER A 102 -0.01 -16.45 11.74
CA SER A 102 0.49 -15.81 12.96
C SER A 102 0.06 -14.35 13.13
N ASP A 103 -0.56 -13.72 12.12
CA ASP A 103 -0.87 -12.27 12.05
C ASP A 103 0.40 -11.44 12.34
N THR A 104 1.48 -11.75 11.62
CA THR A 104 2.78 -11.07 11.75
C THR A 104 3.34 -10.61 10.42
N PHE A 105 4.28 -9.67 10.50
CA PHE A 105 4.98 -9.12 9.35
C PHE A 105 6.48 -9.34 9.45
N PHE A 106 7.08 -9.81 8.37
CA PHE A 106 8.52 -9.85 8.19
C PHE A 106 8.93 -8.68 7.30
N VAL A 107 9.99 -7.98 7.71
CA VAL A 107 10.55 -6.86 6.95
C VAL A 107 12.06 -7.03 6.90
N GLN A 108 12.60 -7.12 5.69
CA GLN A 108 14.04 -7.21 5.48
C GLN A 108 14.62 -5.86 5.02
N GLY A 109 15.85 -5.57 5.46
CA GLY A 109 16.65 -4.45 4.98
C GLY A 109 16.60 -3.21 5.86
N LEU A 110 15.90 -3.27 7.00
CA LEU A 110 15.91 -2.23 8.01
C LEU A 110 16.91 -2.54 9.12
N ALA A 111 17.47 -1.50 9.72
CA ALA A 111 18.42 -1.62 10.81
C ALA A 111 17.72 -1.38 12.14
N PHE A 112 18.06 -2.18 13.15
CA PHE A 112 17.50 -2.09 14.50
C PHE A 112 15.96 -2.18 14.52
N ASP A 113 15.42 -3.21 13.86
CA ASP A 113 14.00 -3.47 13.68
C ASP A 113 13.56 -4.82 14.28
N GLY A 114 14.42 -5.50 15.06
CA GLY A 114 14.10 -6.79 15.69
C GLY A 114 14.73 -8.02 15.05
N ASP A 115 15.61 -7.84 14.06
CA ASP A 115 16.39 -8.88 13.34
C ASP A 115 15.49 -9.93 12.67
N GLN A 116 15.26 -9.81 11.36
CA GLN A 116 14.36 -10.67 10.58
C GLN A 116 15.11 -11.27 9.39
N PRO A 117 14.83 -12.53 8.97
CA PRO A 117 13.70 -13.38 9.34
C PRO A 117 13.89 -14.29 10.57
N ASP A 118 15.11 -14.41 11.12
CA ASP A 118 15.41 -15.37 12.19
C ASP A 118 15.14 -14.84 13.63
N GLY A 119 14.68 -13.60 13.79
CA GLY A 119 14.35 -12.99 15.09
C GLY A 119 12.86 -12.69 15.26
N ALA A 120 12.51 -11.57 15.90
CA ALA A 120 11.10 -11.29 16.24
C ALA A 120 10.35 -10.47 15.16
N ALA A 121 9.27 -11.04 14.63
CA ALA A 121 8.43 -10.41 13.62
C ALA A 121 7.69 -9.17 14.14
N PHE A 122 7.31 -8.29 13.21
CA PHE A 122 6.38 -7.21 13.50
C PHE A 122 5.05 -7.82 13.93
N SER A 123 4.47 -7.27 15.00
CA SER A 123 3.22 -7.77 15.59
C SER A 123 2.13 -6.71 15.53
N ARG A 124 0.86 -7.14 15.53
CA ARG A 124 -0.29 -6.24 15.50
C ARG A 124 -0.15 -5.12 16.54
N SER A 125 -0.20 -3.88 16.08
CA SER A 125 -0.11 -2.70 16.94
C SER A 125 -1.26 -2.69 17.95
N ALA A 126 -0.98 -2.19 19.16
CA ALA A 126 -2.03 -1.91 20.15
C ALA A 126 -3.04 -0.85 19.65
N LEU A 127 -2.65 -0.05 18.65
CA LEU A 127 -3.56 0.90 17.97
C LEU A 127 -4.57 0.20 17.05
N GLY A 128 -4.35 -1.08 16.72
CA GLY A 128 -5.25 -1.88 15.92
C GLY A 128 -5.20 -1.52 14.44
N SER A 129 -6.31 -1.01 13.92
CA SER A 129 -6.48 -0.75 12.48
C SER A 129 -6.98 0.66 12.24
N LEU A 130 -6.54 1.25 11.14
CA LEU A 130 -7.02 2.53 10.64
C LEU A 130 -8.35 2.33 9.92
N THR A 131 -9.31 3.20 10.21
CA THR A 131 -10.65 3.19 9.61
C THR A 131 -11.06 4.61 9.28
N SER A 132 -12.06 4.76 8.41
CA SER A 132 -12.66 6.05 8.10
C SER A 132 -14.18 5.97 8.07
N ALA A 133 -14.82 7.11 8.35
CA ALA A 133 -16.28 7.22 8.34
C ALA A 133 -16.88 7.16 6.93
N GLY A 134 -16.12 7.53 5.89
CA GLY A 134 -16.56 7.48 4.50
C GLY A 134 -16.47 6.10 3.85
N SER A 135 -15.71 5.18 4.46
CA SER A 135 -15.49 3.81 3.95
C SER A 135 -15.76 2.77 5.06
N PRO A 136 -17.02 2.68 5.54
CA PRO A 136 -17.36 1.81 6.67
C PRO A 136 -17.17 0.34 6.31
N GLY A 137 -16.47 -0.40 7.18
CA GLY A 137 -16.21 -1.83 7.00
C GLY A 137 -14.86 -2.16 6.37
N GLN A 138 -14.17 -1.17 5.79
CA GLN A 138 -12.78 -1.30 5.40
C GLN A 138 -11.86 -0.87 6.54
N ALA A 139 -10.72 -1.54 6.67
CA ALA A 139 -9.72 -1.24 7.68
C ALA A 139 -8.32 -1.64 7.19
N PHE A 140 -7.32 -0.81 7.49
CA PHE A 140 -5.92 -1.15 7.25
C PHE A 140 -5.22 -1.44 8.58
N ALA A 141 -4.48 -2.54 8.65
CA ALA A 141 -3.86 -3.02 9.88
C ALA A 141 -2.53 -2.31 10.14
N LEU A 142 -2.26 -1.98 11.41
CA LEU A 142 -0.96 -1.49 11.84
C LEU A 142 -0.20 -2.61 12.54
N TYR A 143 1.10 -2.71 12.26
CA TYR A 143 2.03 -3.61 12.92
C TYR A 143 3.24 -2.82 13.42
N GLU A 144 3.85 -3.29 14.50
CA GLU A 144 5.01 -2.64 15.13
C GLU A 144 6.16 -3.61 15.25
N ALA A 145 7.35 -3.13 14.93
CA ALA A 145 8.60 -3.85 15.16
C ALA A 145 8.81 -4.08 16.66
N PRO A 146 9.51 -5.15 17.04
CA PRO A 146 10.04 -5.30 18.39
C PRO A 146 10.89 -4.09 18.81
N ILE A 147 10.71 -3.63 20.05
CA ILE A 147 11.49 -2.52 20.62
C ILE A 147 12.80 -2.98 21.30
N THR A 148 13.02 -4.30 21.38
CA THR A 148 14.23 -4.91 21.92
C THR A 148 14.57 -6.20 21.17
N ASN A 149 15.85 -6.49 20.99
CA ASN A 149 16.34 -7.77 20.46
C ASN A 149 17.48 -8.30 21.35
N PRO A 150 17.52 -9.59 21.74
CA PRO A 150 18.63 -10.13 22.53
C PRO A 150 19.96 -10.12 21.76
N ASP A 151 21.03 -9.68 22.41
CA ASP A 151 22.40 -9.84 21.94
C ASP A 151 22.74 -11.32 21.78
N PHE A 152 23.29 -11.67 20.61
CA PHE A 152 23.55 -13.07 20.24
C PHE A 152 24.56 -13.79 21.16
N PHE A 153 25.46 -13.07 21.83
CA PHE A 153 26.49 -13.67 22.68
C PHE A 153 26.09 -13.73 24.15
N THR A 154 25.34 -12.73 24.62
CA THR A 154 25.09 -12.49 26.05
C THR A 154 23.62 -12.62 26.44
N GLY A 155 22.71 -12.52 25.48
CA GLY A 155 21.26 -12.44 25.72
C GLY A 155 20.79 -11.12 26.33
N GLU A 156 21.68 -10.13 26.47
CA GLU A 156 21.31 -8.79 26.93
C GLU A 156 20.40 -8.11 25.91
N GLN A 157 19.35 -7.41 26.36
CA GLN A 157 18.40 -6.77 25.45
C GLN A 157 19.01 -5.51 24.84
N ILE A 158 19.11 -5.48 23.51
CA ILE A 158 19.53 -4.32 22.72
C ILE A 158 18.28 -3.55 22.31
N GLY A 159 18.22 -2.26 22.66
CA GLY A 159 17.13 -1.38 22.22
C GLY A 159 17.06 -1.27 20.70
N GLN A 160 15.84 -1.34 20.17
CA GLN A 160 15.54 -1.21 18.74
C GLN A 160 14.85 0.12 18.46
N PHE A 161 14.80 0.50 17.18
CA PHE A 161 14.04 1.66 16.72
C PHE A 161 12.58 1.30 16.52
N GLN A 162 11.70 2.25 16.82
CA GLN A 162 10.27 2.07 16.59
C GLN A 162 10.00 2.16 15.09
N HIS A 163 9.69 1.03 14.47
CA HIS A 163 9.16 0.95 13.11
C HIS A 163 7.69 0.56 13.16
N ARG A 164 6.91 1.06 12.21
CA ARG A 164 5.51 0.67 12.02
C ARG A 164 5.29 0.29 10.58
N ALA A 165 4.59 -0.82 10.38
CA ALA A 165 4.04 -1.21 9.09
C ALA A 165 2.54 -0.88 9.05
N LEU A 166 2.08 -0.38 7.91
CA LEU A 166 0.67 -0.27 7.55
C LEU A 166 0.41 -1.25 6.42
N TYR A 167 -0.62 -2.08 6.56
CA TYR A 167 -0.99 -3.11 5.61
C TYR A 167 -2.46 -3.00 5.21
N GLY A 168 -2.73 -3.03 3.91
CA GLY A 168 -4.07 -3.08 3.34
C GLY A 168 -4.19 -4.24 2.35
N VAL A 169 -5.31 -4.95 2.43
CA VAL A 169 -5.66 -6.09 1.57
C VAL A 169 -7.05 -5.85 1.00
N GLY A 170 -7.15 -6.01 -0.31
CA GLY A 170 -8.36 -6.00 -1.13
C GLY A 170 -8.69 -7.42 -1.58
N ASP A 171 -9.49 -7.54 -2.64
CA ASP A 171 -9.83 -8.85 -3.21
C ASP A 171 -8.62 -9.46 -3.94
N ASP A 172 -8.02 -8.70 -4.86
CA ASP A 172 -6.89 -9.13 -5.70
C ASP A 172 -5.71 -8.15 -5.59
N THR A 173 -5.75 -7.24 -4.63
CA THR A 173 -4.72 -6.21 -4.45
C THR A 173 -4.31 -6.03 -3.01
N GLU A 174 -3.10 -5.55 -2.80
CA GLU A 174 -2.61 -5.28 -1.45
C GLU A 174 -1.44 -4.28 -1.47
N PHE A 175 -1.18 -3.68 -0.32
CA PHE A 175 -0.03 -2.79 -0.14
C PHE A 175 0.51 -2.91 1.29
N ALA A 176 1.80 -2.68 1.44
CA ALA A 176 2.44 -2.50 2.74
C ALA A 176 3.37 -1.28 2.73
N ILE A 177 3.38 -0.52 3.83
CA ILE A 177 4.19 0.69 4.00
C ILE A 177 4.90 0.60 5.34
N VAL A 178 6.21 0.70 5.36
CA VAL A 178 7.03 0.69 6.57
C VAL A 178 7.78 2.00 6.70
N ARG A 179 7.61 2.66 7.86
CA ARG A 179 8.28 3.91 8.22
C ARG A 179 8.73 3.88 9.68
N THR A 180 9.65 4.77 10.02
CA THR A 180 10.11 4.99 11.40
C THR A 180 10.29 6.48 11.68
N GLY A 181 9.94 6.87 12.90
CA GLY A 181 10.18 8.22 13.44
C GLY A 181 11.40 8.32 14.33
N SER A 182 12.27 7.30 14.35
CA SER A 182 13.38 7.21 15.31
C SER A 182 14.61 8.04 14.90
N TYR A 183 14.57 8.67 13.74
CA TYR A 183 15.63 9.51 13.19
C TYR A 183 15.23 10.98 13.27
N VAL A 184 16.23 11.87 13.24
CA VAL A 184 15.99 13.32 13.12
C VAL A 184 15.75 13.74 11.67
N PRO A 185 16.50 13.24 10.67
CA PRO A 185 16.02 13.25 9.29
C PRO A 185 14.95 12.18 9.11
N TYR A 186 14.39 12.09 7.89
CA TYR A 186 13.54 10.97 7.52
C TYR A 186 14.20 9.62 7.88
N GLY A 187 13.36 8.70 8.32
CA GLY A 187 13.78 7.36 8.71
C GLY A 187 13.96 6.45 7.51
N PHE A 188 14.61 5.31 7.75
CA PHE A 188 14.69 4.23 6.76
C PHE A 188 13.36 3.49 6.66
N GLY A 189 12.89 3.26 5.44
CA GLY A 189 11.61 2.62 5.20
C GLY A 189 11.45 2.09 3.78
N GLY A 190 10.23 1.66 3.45
CA GLY A 190 9.85 1.25 2.11
C GLY A 190 8.33 1.16 1.98
N PHE A 191 7.85 1.11 0.75
CA PHE A 191 6.50 0.64 0.46
C PHE A 191 6.53 -0.40 -0.65
N VAL A 192 5.50 -1.24 -0.66
CA VAL A 192 5.16 -2.17 -1.72
C VAL A 192 3.67 -2.08 -2.00
N TYR A 193 3.28 -2.31 -3.25
CA TYR A 193 1.89 -2.46 -3.64
C TYR A 193 1.81 -3.38 -4.86
N GLN A 194 0.75 -4.16 -4.94
CA GLN A 194 0.61 -5.16 -5.98
C GLN A 194 -0.84 -5.50 -6.31
N ARG A 195 -0.96 -6.09 -7.49
CA ARG A 195 -2.10 -6.89 -7.92
C ARG A 195 -1.66 -8.33 -8.05
N ASP A 196 -2.49 -9.26 -7.60
CA ASP A 196 -2.39 -10.69 -7.89
C ASP A 196 -3.52 -11.09 -8.85
N GLY A 197 -3.24 -11.05 -10.15
CA GLY A 197 -4.23 -11.36 -11.18
C GLY A 197 -4.14 -10.48 -12.43
N ASP A 198 -5.15 -10.58 -13.28
CA ASP A 198 -5.26 -9.84 -14.54
C ASP A 198 -6.03 -8.52 -14.40
N VAL A 199 -6.03 -7.74 -15.47
CA VAL A 199 -6.87 -6.54 -15.61
C VAL A 199 -7.55 -6.53 -16.96
N VAL A 200 -8.85 -6.23 -16.95
CA VAL A 200 -9.63 -5.97 -18.17
C VAL A 200 -10.09 -4.53 -18.15
N LEU A 201 -9.54 -3.74 -19.07
CA LEU A 201 -9.88 -2.32 -19.24
C LEU A 201 -10.96 -2.15 -20.33
N PRO A 202 -12.04 -1.38 -20.10
CA PRO A 202 -12.94 -0.96 -21.16
C PRO A 202 -12.23 0.02 -22.11
N THR A 203 -12.75 0.14 -23.34
CA THR A 203 -12.24 1.11 -24.33
C THR A 203 -12.92 2.48 -24.28
N GLU A 204 -14.03 2.59 -23.53
CA GLU A 204 -14.78 3.82 -23.36
C GLU A 204 -15.58 3.79 -22.05
N GLY A 205 -16.03 4.96 -21.61
CA GLY A 205 -16.88 5.12 -20.44
C GLY A 205 -16.15 5.72 -19.24
N GLN A 206 -16.90 5.89 -18.15
CA GLN A 206 -16.41 6.49 -16.92
C GLN A 206 -16.78 5.64 -15.72
N ALA A 207 -15.87 5.55 -14.74
CA ALA A 207 -16.09 4.81 -13.50
C ALA A 207 -15.58 5.62 -12.30
N VAL A 208 -16.24 5.43 -11.16
CA VAL A 208 -15.87 6.02 -9.87
C VAL A 208 -15.66 4.87 -8.89
N TYR A 209 -14.53 4.91 -8.20
CA TYR A 209 -14.10 3.96 -7.19
C TYR A 209 -13.95 4.67 -5.86
N ARG A 210 -14.30 4.01 -4.76
CA ARG A 210 -14.25 4.56 -3.40
C ARG A 210 -13.65 3.55 -2.44
N GLY A 211 -13.00 4.06 -1.41
CA GLY A 211 -12.44 3.18 -0.38
C GLY A 211 -11.62 3.92 0.65
N LEU A 212 -10.91 3.16 1.45
CA LEU A 212 -10.14 3.66 2.58
C LEU A 212 -8.79 4.21 2.10
N TYR A 213 -8.36 5.28 2.75
CA TYR A 213 -6.98 5.72 2.73
C TYR A 213 -6.37 5.56 4.13
N GLY A 214 -5.13 5.09 4.19
CA GLY A 214 -4.33 5.11 5.40
C GLY A 214 -2.89 5.46 5.09
N GLY A 215 -2.18 6.08 6.04
CA GLY A 215 -0.77 6.42 5.84
C GLY A 215 0.03 6.54 7.12
N LEU A 216 1.34 6.70 6.93
CA LEU A 216 2.30 7.00 7.98
C LEU A 216 2.99 8.32 7.66
N ARG A 217 3.23 9.14 8.69
CA ARG A 217 3.99 10.40 8.57
C ARG A 217 5.28 10.33 9.37
N ASP A 218 6.39 10.60 8.71
CA ASP A 218 7.72 10.81 9.30
C ASP A 218 8.26 12.20 8.94
N PHE A 219 9.31 12.64 9.62
CA PHE A 219 9.75 14.03 9.59
C PHE A 219 11.24 14.16 9.26
N ASP A 220 11.60 15.27 8.62
CA ASP A 220 12.99 15.71 8.48
C ASP A 220 13.19 16.99 9.29
N GLY A 221 14.26 17.02 10.09
CA GLY A 221 14.53 18.03 11.10
C GLY A 221 13.87 17.78 12.45
N ALA A 222 13.08 16.72 12.60
CA ALA A 222 12.47 16.27 13.85
C ALA A 222 12.29 14.74 13.85
N GLY A 223 12.29 14.13 15.03
CA GLY A 223 11.79 12.76 15.18
C GLY A 223 10.29 12.71 15.35
N GLY A 224 9.70 11.53 15.23
CA GLY A 224 8.27 11.31 15.39
C GLY A 224 7.67 10.46 14.29
N LEU A 225 6.62 9.73 14.64
CA LEU A 225 5.85 8.92 13.71
C LEU A 225 4.37 9.14 14.00
N GLU A 226 3.60 9.40 12.95
CA GLU A 226 2.15 9.55 13.05
C GLU A 226 1.47 8.61 12.05
N SER A 227 0.22 8.27 12.33
CA SER A 227 -0.64 7.51 11.42
C SER A 227 -1.75 8.40 10.89
N VAL A 228 -2.21 8.14 9.67
CA VAL A 228 -3.26 8.91 9.00
C VAL A 228 -4.38 7.98 8.57
N SER A 229 -5.63 8.32 8.82
CA SER A 229 -6.77 7.68 8.17
C SER A 229 -7.54 8.68 7.32
N GLY A 230 -8.20 8.24 6.25
CA GLY A 230 -9.00 9.11 5.39
C GLY A 230 -9.83 8.32 4.38
N ASP A 231 -10.44 9.04 3.45
CA ASP A 231 -11.23 8.47 2.35
C ASP A 231 -10.53 8.71 1.03
N ALA A 232 -10.46 7.69 0.17
CA ALA A 232 -9.97 7.80 -1.19
C ALA A 232 -11.12 7.70 -2.20
N GLN A 233 -11.03 8.47 -3.29
CA GLN A 233 -11.84 8.30 -4.47
C GLN A 233 -10.95 8.39 -5.71
N VAL A 234 -11.10 7.44 -6.62
CA VAL A 234 -10.50 7.50 -7.96
C VAL A 234 -11.62 7.52 -8.99
N THR A 235 -11.42 8.27 -10.07
CA THR A 235 -12.37 8.40 -11.18
C THR A 235 -11.59 8.31 -12.48
N ILE A 236 -12.03 7.43 -13.35
CA ILE A 236 -11.37 7.15 -14.62
C ILE A 236 -12.33 7.47 -15.76
N ASP A 237 -11.82 8.16 -16.77
CA ASP A 237 -12.44 8.33 -18.08
C ASP A 237 -11.58 7.59 -19.11
N PHE A 238 -12.03 6.40 -19.53
CA PHE A 238 -11.30 5.48 -20.44
C PHE A 238 -11.26 5.96 -21.90
N GLY A 239 -11.76 7.17 -22.17
CA GLY A 239 -11.66 7.82 -23.47
C GLY A 239 -11.43 9.33 -23.36
N GLY A 240 -11.05 9.84 -22.19
CA GLY A 240 -11.07 11.27 -21.86
C GLY A 240 -10.25 12.16 -22.80
N PHE A 241 -9.17 11.63 -23.39
CA PHE A 241 -8.28 12.32 -24.33
C PHE A 241 -8.26 11.69 -25.73
N GLN A 242 -9.17 10.76 -26.02
CA GLN A 242 -9.24 10.10 -27.32
C GLN A 242 -9.32 11.13 -28.46
N GLY A 243 -8.43 10.99 -29.46
CA GLY A 243 -8.35 11.88 -30.61
C GLY A 243 -7.58 13.19 -30.38
N ASN A 244 -7.13 13.47 -29.16
CA ASN A 244 -6.28 14.62 -28.84
C ASN A 244 -4.79 14.27 -28.66
N CYS A 245 -4.45 12.97 -28.71
CA CYS A 245 -3.07 12.50 -28.71
C CYS A 245 -2.95 11.08 -29.28
N GLU A 246 -1.70 10.63 -29.49
CA GLU A 246 -1.36 9.35 -30.13
C GLU A 246 -0.88 8.33 -29.08
N GLY A 247 -1.28 7.07 -29.24
CA GLY A 247 -0.92 5.95 -28.36
C GLY A 247 -1.99 5.60 -27.31
N ALA A 248 -2.08 4.30 -26.96
CA ALA A 248 -3.11 3.78 -26.06
C ALA A 248 -3.08 4.44 -24.67
N ARG A 249 -1.88 4.69 -24.12
CA ARG A 249 -1.69 5.34 -22.82
C ARG A 249 -2.27 6.75 -22.72
N CYS A 250 -2.38 7.42 -23.85
CA CYS A 250 -2.73 8.84 -23.85
C CYS A 250 -4.24 9.09 -23.81
N ALA A 251 -5.06 8.09 -24.15
CA ALA A 251 -6.51 8.26 -24.28
C ALA A 251 -7.23 8.40 -22.93
N ASP A 252 -6.66 7.89 -21.85
CA ASP A 252 -7.32 7.81 -20.55
C ASP A 252 -7.03 9.03 -19.68
N ALA A 253 -8.03 9.46 -18.90
CA ALA A 253 -7.88 10.49 -17.88
C ALA A 253 -8.19 9.92 -16.50
N VAL A 254 -7.28 10.16 -15.55
CA VAL A 254 -7.47 9.80 -14.14
C VAL A 254 -7.59 11.07 -13.31
N SER A 255 -8.62 11.10 -12.45
CA SER A 255 -8.83 12.11 -11.43
C SER A 255 -9.08 11.39 -10.10
N GLY A 256 -8.77 12.04 -8.99
CA GLY A 256 -9.06 11.45 -7.70
C GLY A 256 -8.74 12.40 -6.57
N PHE A 257 -9.14 12.01 -5.37
CA PHE A 257 -8.82 12.77 -4.18
C PHE A 257 -8.70 11.88 -2.94
N ILE A 258 -7.95 12.39 -1.96
CA ILE A 258 -7.93 11.89 -0.60
C ILE A 258 -8.44 13.00 0.33
N ALA A 259 -9.51 12.70 1.06
CA ALA A 259 -10.21 13.65 1.90
C ALA A 259 -10.47 13.09 3.30
N ASN A 260 -11.01 13.95 4.17
CA ASN A 260 -11.37 13.62 5.55
C ASN A 260 -10.21 13.01 6.36
N ARG A 261 -8.98 13.39 6.02
CA ARG A 261 -7.78 12.91 6.70
C ARG A 261 -7.81 13.28 8.18
N ARG A 262 -7.49 12.30 9.02
CA ARG A 262 -7.28 12.42 10.47
C ARG A 262 -5.90 11.89 10.80
N VAL A 263 -5.18 12.62 11.65
CA VAL A 263 -3.82 12.29 12.03
C VAL A 263 -3.79 11.88 13.49
N TYR A 264 -3.07 10.81 13.77
CA TYR A 264 -2.89 10.21 15.09
C TYR A 264 -1.42 10.17 15.43
N ASP A 265 -1.04 10.60 16.62
CA ASP A 265 0.35 10.50 17.07
C ASP A 265 0.78 9.03 17.30
N ALA A 266 2.05 8.84 17.68
CA ALA A 266 2.61 7.51 17.94
C ALA A 266 1.82 6.71 19.00
N SER A 267 1.12 7.39 19.92
CA SER A 267 0.29 6.80 20.98
C SER A 267 -1.17 6.56 20.58
N GLY A 268 -1.57 6.99 19.37
CA GLY A 268 -2.93 6.86 18.85
C GLY A 268 -3.85 8.02 19.24
N GLN A 269 -3.33 9.11 19.82
CA GLN A 269 -4.13 10.30 20.10
C GLN A 269 -4.36 11.08 18.80
N GLU A 270 -5.61 11.46 18.50
CA GLU A 270 -5.91 12.30 17.33
C GLU A 270 -5.34 13.71 17.53
N VAL A 271 -4.45 14.13 16.63
CA VAL A 271 -3.74 15.43 16.62
C VAL A 271 -4.11 16.31 15.41
N THR A 272 -5.16 15.92 14.65
CA THR A 272 -5.65 16.67 13.49
C THR A 272 -5.92 18.15 13.80
N SER A 273 -6.50 18.45 14.97
CA SER A 273 -6.82 19.81 15.40
C SER A 273 -5.59 20.68 15.58
N ASP A 274 -4.48 20.09 16.00
CA ASP A 274 -3.25 20.81 16.32
C ASP A 274 -2.58 21.25 15.01
N ILE A 275 -2.58 20.37 14.02
CA ILE A 275 -2.13 20.68 12.65
C ILE A 275 -3.00 21.77 12.05
N LEU A 276 -4.33 21.68 12.16
CA LEU A 276 -5.24 22.69 11.62
C LEU A 276 -5.07 24.06 12.28
N THR A 277 -4.87 24.07 13.59
CA THR A 277 -4.60 25.31 14.32
C THR A 277 -3.32 25.96 13.78
N ALA A 278 -2.26 25.17 13.63
CA ALA A 278 -0.99 25.65 13.10
C ALA A 278 -1.09 26.17 11.65
N ILE A 279 -1.76 25.45 10.73
CA ILE A 279 -2.00 25.94 9.36
C ILE A 279 -2.76 27.26 9.38
N ASN A 280 -3.82 27.35 10.18
CA ASN A 280 -4.66 28.55 10.26
C ASN A 280 -3.91 29.76 10.81
N GLU A 281 -3.02 29.56 11.78
CA GLU A 281 -2.18 30.61 12.34
C GLU A 281 -1.10 31.06 11.35
N ASP A 282 -0.42 30.12 10.68
CA ASP A 282 0.64 30.39 9.71
C ASP A 282 0.10 31.11 8.46
N GLN A 283 -1.02 30.65 7.92
CA GLN A 283 -1.55 31.11 6.63
C GLN A 283 -2.73 32.07 6.74
N GLY A 284 -3.20 32.37 7.95
CA GLY A 284 -4.35 33.27 8.17
C GLY A 284 -5.68 32.70 7.66
N THR A 285 -5.83 31.37 7.67
CA THR A 285 -7.02 30.67 7.18
C THR A 285 -7.97 30.26 8.30
N ALA A 286 -9.09 29.62 7.93
CA ALA A 286 -10.08 29.07 8.88
C ALA A 286 -10.53 27.66 8.46
N LEU A 287 -9.55 26.79 8.17
CA LEU A 287 -9.75 25.39 7.84
C LEU A 287 -10.37 24.64 9.02
N THR A 288 -11.34 23.78 8.71
CA THR A 288 -12.00 22.89 9.68
C THR A 288 -11.70 21.41 9.43
N ARG A 289 -10.93 21.11 8.38
CA ARG A 289 -10.44 19.79 7.96
C ARG A 289 -9.12 19.98 7.24
N LEU A 290 -8.29 18.94 7.23
CA LEU A 290 -7.05 18.99 6.46
C LEU A 290 -7.38 19.21 4.97
N PRO A 291 -6.52 19.96 4.25
CA PRO A 291 -6.65 20.15 2.82
C PRO A 291 -6.81 18.81 2.10
N THR A 292 -7.70 18.77 1.11
CA THR A 292 -7.89 17.59 0.26
C THR A 292 -6.70 17.45 -0.67
N LEU A 293 -6.11 16.26 -0.72
CA LEU A 293 -5.13 15.91 -1.75
C LEU A 293 -5.89 15.60 -3.03
N ASN A 294 -5.52 16.21 -4.15
CA ASN A 294 -6.16 16.07 -5.45
C ASN A 294 -5.14 15.56 -6.47
N MET A 295 -5.48 14.46 -7.13
CA MET A 295 -4.68 13.95 -8.24
C MET A 295 -4.79 14.92 -9.41
N ARG A 296 -3.66 15.25 -10.03
CA ARG A 296 -3.63 16.10 -11.22
C ARG A 296 -4.09 15.32 -12.43
N VAL A 297 -5.13 15.83 -13.07
CA VAL A 297 -5.65 15.25 -14.31
C VAL A 297 -4.71 15.58 -15.45
N GLY A 298 -4.22 14.56 -16.13
CA GLY A 298 -3.41 14.67 -17.33
C GLY A 298 -3.53 13.43 -18.21
N PRO A 299 -3.15 13.53 -19.49
CA PRO A 299 -3.08 12.38 -20.38
C PRO A 299 -1.84 11.52 -20.07
N GLY A 300 -1.82 10.27 -20.52
CA GLY A 300 -0.63 9.42 -20.42
C GLY A 300 -0.41 8.80 -19.04
N VAL A 301 -1.41 8.90 -18.15
CA VAL A 301 -1.29 8.52 -16.75
C VAL A 301 -1.62 7.05 -16.49
N LEU A 302 -2.44 6.40 -17.34
CA LEU A 302 -2.83 5.00 -17.26
C LEU A 302 -2.26 4.24 -18.47
N ASP A 303 -1.75 3.03 -18.25
CA ASP A 303 -1.35 2.15 -19.33
C ASP A 303 -2.17 0.87 -19.48
N ALA A 304 -1.89 0.14 -20.56
CA ALA A 304 -2.62 -1.08 -20.93
C ALA A 304 -2.48 -2.21 -19.90
N ASN A 305 -1.47 -2.15 -19.02
CA ASN A 305 -1.26 -3.12 -17.95
C ASN A 305 -2.03 -2.77 -16.68
N GLY A 306 -2.77 -1.65 -16.69
CA GLY A 306 -3.52 -1.16 -15.53
C GLY A 306 -2.66 -0.35 -14.56
N GLU A 307 -1.45 0.07 -14.93
CA GLU A 307 -0.60 0.88 -14.07
C GLU A 307 -0.90 2.37 -14.25
N ILE A 308 -1.00 3.10 -13.14
CA ILE A 308 -1.30 4.53 -13.11
C ILE A 308 -0.20 5.29 -12.37
N THR A 309 0.28 6.38 -12.94
CA THR A 309 1.19 7.32 -12.26
C THR A 309 0.77 8.77 -12.48
N GLY A 310 0.96 9.61 -11.47
CA GLY A 310 0.71 11.04 -11.62
C GLY A 310 1.12 11.86 -10.41
N GLU A 311 0.90 13.17 -10.54
CA GLU A 311 1.15 14.14 -9.47
C GLU A 311 -0.09 14.30 -8.58
N ILE A 312 0.13 14.62 -7.32
CA ILE A 312 -0.93 14.89 -6.34
C ILE A 312 -0.54 16.07 -5.47
N ASP A 313 -1.49 16.97 -5.19
CA ASP A 313 -1.25 18.13 -4.32
C ASP A 313 -2.47 18.50 -3.49
N SER A 314 -2.24 19.21 -2.40
CA SER A 314 -3.29 19.95 -1.70
C SER A 314 -3.04 21.44 -1.81
N ILE A 315 -4.11 22.23 -1.76
CA ILE A 315 -4.06 23.68 -1.92
C ILE A 315 -4.68 24.34 -0.70
N VAL A 316 -3.98 25.34 -0.14
CA VAL A 316 -4.49 26.26 0.87
C VAL A 316 -4.35 27.69 0.35
N ASP A 317 -5.46 28.41 0.32
CA ASP A 317 -5.56 29.79 -0.20
C ASP A 317 -4.87 30.01 -1.58
N GLY A 318 -5.05 29.04 -2.49
CA GLY A 318 -4.49 29.10 -3.85
C GLY A 318 -3.00 28.76 -3.95
N THR A 319 -2.35 28.38 -2.85
CA THR A 319 -0.95 27.93 -2.82
C THR A 319 -0.89 26.44 -2.50
N ALA A 320 0.00 25.70 -3.17
CA ALA A 320 0.24 24.30 -2.84
C ALA A 320 0.75 24.18 -1.40
N PHE A 321 0.12 23.33 -0.61
CA PHE A 321 0.49 23.04 0.77
C PHE A 321 1.27 21.73 0.86
N GLU A 322 0.71 20.65 0.32
CA GLU A 322 1.39 19.37 0.13
C GLU A 322 1.56 19.10 -1.35
N THR A 323 2.70 18.51 -1.74
CA THR A 323 2.96 18.10 -3.12
C THR A 323 3.65 16.75 -3.16
N GLY A 324 3.36 15.97 -4.19
CA GLY A 324 4.08 14.73 -4.45
C GLY A 324 3.48 13.92 -5.58
N ASN A 325 3.59 12.60 -5.48
CA ASN A 325 3.20 11.68 -6.53
C ASN A 325 2.27 10.59 -5.99
N TYR A 326 1.50 10.00 -6.90
CA TYR A 326 0.76 8.78 -6.66
C TYR A 326 1.10 7.73 -7.72
N TYR A 327 1.03 6.47 -7.29
CA TYR A 327 1.27 5.29 -8.11
C TYR A 327 0.17 4.28 -7.80
N ALA A 328 -0.43 3.66 -8.81
CA ALA A 328 -1.52 2.71 -8.59
C ALA A 328 -1.53 1.58 -9.63
N ILE A 329 -2.17 0.47 -9.28
CA ILE A 329 -2.42 -0.67 -10.16
C ILE A 329 -3.91 -1.01 -10.06
N MET A 330 -4.53 -1.22 -11.21
CA MET A 330 -5.93 -1.63 -11.38
C MET A 330 -6.01 -3.16 -11.42
N SER A 331 -6.99 -3.80 -10.78
CA SER A 331 -7.18 -5.25 -10.80
C SER A 331 -8.59 -5.67 -11.18
N GLY A 332 -8.69 -6.80 -11.87
CA GLY A 332 -9.95 -7.42 -12.27
C GLY A 332 -10.61 -6.76 -13.48
N ASP A 333 -11.91 -7.03 -13.66
CA ASP A 333 -12.67 -6.57 -14.83
C ASP A 333 -13.35 -5.22 -14.59
N HIS A 334 -12.79 -4.15 -15.14
CA HIS A 334 -13.33 -2.80 -15.01
C HIS A 334 -14.57 -2.55 -15.88
N THR A 335 -15.00 -3.51 -16.69
CA THR A 335 -16.33 -3.48 -17.33
C THR A 335 -17.46 -3.89 -16.37
N SER A 336 -17.14 -4.65 -15.31
CA SER A 336 -18.13 -5.21 -14.38
C SER A 336 -17.93 -4.83 -12.91
N GLY A 337 -16.74 -4.36 -12.52
CA GLY A 337 -16.47 -3.84 -11.17
C GLY A 337 -15.12 -4.29 -10.61
N GLY A 338 -14.03 -3.72 -11.12
CA GLY A 338 -12.67 -3.96 -10.64
C GLY A 338 -12.26 -3.12 -9.41
N GLU A 339 -11.03 -3.33 -8.99
CA GLU A 339 -10.40 -2.74 -7.81
C GLU A 339 -9.17 -1.91 -8.20
N ILE A 340 -8.76 -0.95 -7.38
CA ILE A 340 -7.54 -0.18 -7.59
C ILE A 340 -6.80 -0.06 -6.26
N VAL A 341 -5.55 -0.50 -6.23
CA VAL A 341 -4.61 -0.21 -5.14
C VAL A 341 -3.66 0.90 -5.54
N GLY A 342 -3.25 1.74 -4.60
CA GLY A 342 -2.19 2.70 -4.87
C GLY A 342 -1.51 3.25 -3.64
N ILE A 343 -0.36 3.87 -3.88
CA ILE A 343 0.48 4.59 -2.93
C ILE A 343 0.50 6.07 -3.28
N VAL A 344 0.47 6.91 -2.27
CA VAL A 344 0.69 8.35 -2.33
C VAL A 344 1.89 8.70 -1.47
N VAL A 345 2.80 9.50 -2.02
CA VAL A 345 3.91 10.11 -1.28
C VAL A 345 3.82 11.60 -1.46
N VAL A 346 3.56 12.33 -0.38
CA VAL A 346 3.51 13.80 -0.38
C VAL A 346 4.38 14.37 0.72
N GLU A 347 4.93 15.54 0.46
CA GLU A 347 5.71 16.31 1.41
C GLU A 347 5.13 17.71 1.62
N ALA A 348 5.33 18.25 2.81
CA ALA A 348 5.02 19.63 3.17
C ALA A 348 5.96 20.12 4.27
N THR A 349 6.04 21.44 4.45
CA THR A 349 6.54 22.00 5.72
C THR A 349 5.49 21.75 6.80
N ASP A 350 5.87 21.17 7.94
CA ASP A 350 4.92 20.95 9.03
C ASP A 350 4.75 22.25 9.84
N PRO A 351 3.54 22.85 9.83
CA PRO A 351 3.32 24.18 10.40
C PRO A 351 3.36 24.19 11.93
N ARG A 352 3.38 23.03 12.59
CA ARG A 352 3.48 22.94 14.06
C ARG A 352 4.89 23.28 14.56
N PHE A 353 5.88 23.28 13.69
CA PHE A 353 7.27 23.51 14.02
C PHE A 353 7.76 24.85 13.45
N GLU A 354 8.38 25.65 14.30
CA GLU A 354 9.12 26.84 13.87
C GLU A 354 10.38 26.39 13.10
N GLY A 355 10.53 26.82 11.84
CA GLY A 355 11.72 26.53 11.02
C GLY A 355 11.42 25.71 9.77
N SER A 356 12.33 24.80 9.40
CA SER A 356 12.30 24.04 8.14
C SER A 356 12.01 22.55 8.34
N VAL A 357 11.22 22.19 9.36
CA VAL A 357 10.81 20.78 9.53
C VAL A 357 9.86 20.41 8.42
N THR A 358 10.21 19.41 7.64
CA THR A 358 9.31 18.84 6.64
C THR A 358 8.71 17.55 7.15
N VAL A 359 7.50 17.27 6.69
CA VAL A 359 6.78 16.03 6.95
C VAL A 359 6.53 15.36 5.63
N ARG A 360 6.76 14.05 5.61
CA ARG A 360 6.42 13.17 4.51
C ARG A 360 5.27 12.28 4.93
N GLU A 361 4.20 12.29 4.17
CA GLU A 361 3.11 11.33 4.30
C GLU A 361 3.27 10.27 3.20
N THR A 362 3.44 9.01 3.60
CA THR A 362 3.35 7.86 2.71
C THR A 362 2.10 7.08 3.06
N GLY A 363 1.13 7.08 2.16
CA GLY A 363 -0.15 6.41 2.37
C GLY A 363 -0.53 5.48 1.24
N GLY A 364 -1.36 4.50 1.56
CA GLY A 364 -1.96 3.57 0.62
C GLY A 364 -3.47 3.74 0.58
N PHE A 365 -4.05 3.39 -0.56
CA PHE A 365 -5.49 3.27 -0.72
C PHE A 365 -5.82 1.99 -1.47
N ILE A 366 -7.00 1.45 -1.17
CA ILE A 366 -7.67 0.42 -1.97
C ILE A 366 -9.07 0.97 -2.21
N VAL A 367 -9.48 1.02 -3.46
CA VAL A 367 -10.79 1.54 -3.88
C VAL A 367 -11.48 0.57 -4.83
N ASP A 368 -12.76 0.34 -4.58
CA ASP A 368 -13.62 -0.58 -5.32
C ASP A 368 -14.93 0.13 -5.73
N ARG A 369 -15.84 -0.59 -6.41
CA ARG A 369 -17.04 -0.02 -7.05
C ARG A 369 -18.33 -0.21 -6.27
#